data_AF-A0A955CEW3-F1
#
_entry.id   AF-A0A955CEW3-F1
#
_cell.length_a   1.000
_cell.length_b   1.000
_cell.length_c   1.000
_cell.angle_alpha   90.00
_cell.angle_beta   90.00
_cell.angle_gamma   90.00
#
_symmetry.space_group_name_H-M   'P 1'
#
loop_
_entity.id
_entity.type
_entity.pdbx_description
1 polymer ?
#
loop_
_entity_poly.entity_id
_entity_poly.type
_entity_poly.pdbx_seq_one_letter_code
_entity_poly.pdbx_strand_id
1 'polypeptide(L)'
;MSQPPPPHTPLPTQDSPSPESPAVQATAESAAKSGGFSLQRLSSAFARLMGATSVGSEADSDEIVTSEFGSTNSDPSSSAPHDDEYDPRGVTPAKVIEGLLFVGSRDGKPLTSRQLASALRDVDAEEVEQIIDALNASYAQDNVPYEVARVDGGFRLQLRPHYQRQRRQLQGRVRPAKLSAQAIEVLATVAYRQGVSGSQVDALRGGRSHAILAQLVRRRLLRIERGGPGSDATHYFTTDRFRQLVGIRSLDELPRPADLDDLEAAA
;
A
#
# COMPACT_ATOMS: atom_id res chain seq x y z
N MET A 1 33.27 -31.46 -83.27
CA MET A 1 34.68 -31.62 -82.89
C MET A 1 34.84 -31.17 -81.45
N SER A 2 35.62 -31.92 -80.69
CA SER A 2 35.65 -32.02 -79.22
C SER A 2 36.08 -30.77 -78.44
N GLN A 3 35.56 -30.73 -77.20
CA GLN A 3 36.10 -30.08 -75.98
C GLN A 3 37.63 -30.31 -75.80
N PRO A 4 38.38 -29.51 -74.99
CA PRO A 4 38.19 -29.48 -73.51
C PRO A 4 38.59 -28.18 -72.75
N PRO A 5 38.30 -28.09 -71.41
CA PRO A 5 38.78 -27.08 -70.44
C PRO A 5 39.97 -27.63 -69.59
N PRO A 6 40.37 -27.11 -68.39
CA PRO A 6 40.58 -25.77 -67.79
C PRO A 6 42.12 -25.56 -67.49
N PRO A 7 42.65 -24.71 -66.56
CA PRO A 7 42.60 -24.96 -65.10
C PRO A 7 42.61 -23.73 -64.14
N HIS A 8 42.27 -24.01 -62.88
CA HIS A 8 42.34 -23.15 -61.69
C HIS A 8 43.78 -22.72 -61.31
N THR A 9 43.92 -21.58 -60.63
CA THR A 9 45.18 -21.11 -60.02
C THR A 9 44.90 -20.54 -58.61
N PRO A 10 45.79 -20.73 -57.61
CA PRO A 10 45.44 -20.80 -56.19
C PRO A 10 45.69 -19.52 -55.37
N LEU A 11 45.13 -19.49 -54.15
CA LEU A 11 45.37 -18.51 -53.08
C LEU A 11 46.81 -18.64 -52.51
N PRO A 12 47.49 -17.53 -52.16
CA PRO A 12 48.79 -17.59 -51.50
C PRO A 12 48.67 -17.65 -49.96
N THR A 13 49.46 -18.57 -49.41
CA THR A 13 49.96 -18.64 -48.04
C THR A 13 50.67 -17.33 -47.63
N GLN A 14 50.41 -16.84 -46.41
CA GLN A 14 51.30 -15.90 -45.75
C GLN A 14 51.83 -16.50 -44.45
N ASP A 15 53.15 -16.55 -44.35
CA ASP A 15 53.91 -16.73 -43.13
C ASP A 15 55.14 -15.80 -43.19
N SER A 16 55.62 -15.36 -42.01
CA SER A 16 56.78 -14.51 -41.69
C SER A 16 56.56 -12.97 -41.67
N PRO A 17 57.37 -12.20 -40.89
CA PRO A 17 57.90 -12.45 -39.53
C PRO A 17 57.86 -11.19 -38.58
N SER A 18 58.00 -11.41 -37.27
CA SER A 18 58.47 -10.43 -36.24
C SER A 18 59.86 -9.84 -36.59
N PRO A 19 60.43 -8.75 -35.98
CA PRO A 19 60.32 -8.30 -34.56
C PRO A 19 60.43 -6.78 -34.27
N GLU A 20 60.18 -6.35 -33.02
CA GLU A 20 60.94 -5.36 -32.20
C GLU A 20 60.08 -4.78 -31.05
N SER A 21 60.64 -4.81 -29.83
CA SER A 21 60.13 -4.26 -28.56
C SER A 21 60.55 -2.77 -28.40
N PRO A 22 60.40 -2.03 -27.25
CA PRO A 22 59.75 -2.28 -25.95
C PRO A 22 58.94 -1.06 -25.39
N ALA A 23 58.46 -1.17 -24.14
CA ALA A 23 57.87 -0.13 -23.26
C ALA A 23 56.43 0.33 -23.63
N VAL A 24 55.43 0.34 -22.76
CA VAL A 24 55.37 0.84 -21.38
C VAL A 24 54.36 0.01 -20.58
N GLN A 25 54.83 -0.70 -19.56
CA GLN A 25 53.99 -1.05 -18.41
C GLN A 25 53.88 0.18 -17.52
N ALA A 26 52.68 0.36 -16.94
CA ALA A 26 52.27 1.26 -15.85
C ALA A 26 51.25 2.30 -16.29
N THR A 27 49.97 2.00 -16.02
CA THR A 27 48.98 2.88 -15.36
C THR A 27 47.62 2.19 -15.44
N ALA A 28 47.40 1.22 -14.56
CA ALA A 28 46.06 0.76 -14.19
C ALA A 28 45.93 0.83 -12.66
N GLU A 29 46.34 1.97 -12.11
CA GLU A 29 46.22 2.30 -10.70
C GLU A 29 46.00 3.82 -10.60
N SER A 30 44.81 4.28 -10.96
CA SER A 30 44.27 5.59 -10.56
C SER A 30 42.85 5.79 -11.09
N ALA A 31 41.88 5.15 -10.45
CA ALA A 31 40.51 5.67 -10.36
C ALA A 31 39.82 5.16 -9.08
N ALA A 32 40.59 5.04 -8.00
CA ALA A 32 40.07 4.96 -6.64
C ALA A 32 40.15 6.37 -6.04
N LYS A 33 39.10 7.18 -6.26
CA LYS A 33 38.74 8.38 -5.47
C LYS A 33 37.51 9.08 -6.05
N SER A 34 36.33 8.57 -5.74
CA SER A 34 35.14 9.39 -5.51
C SER A 34 34.34 8.72 -4.40
N GLY A 35 34.15 9.45 -3.30
CA GLY A 35 33.69 8.95 -2.00
C GLY A 35 32.43 8.09 -2.06
N GLY A 36 32.45 7.04 -1.24
CA GLY A 36 31.42 6.01 -1.19
C GLY A 36 30.06 6.53 -0.72
N PHE A 37 29.09 6.48 -1.64
CA PHE A 37 27.68 6.49 -1.31
C PHE A 37 27.16 5.04 -1.27
N SER A 38 27.28 4.40 -0.12
CA SER A 38 26.72 3.05 0.07
C SER A 38 25.20 3.16 0.25
N LEU A 39 24.43 2.37 -0.50
CA LEU A 39 22.97 2.17 -0.37
C LEU A 39 22.51 1.95 1.09
N GLN A 40 23.40 1.43 1.93
CA GLN A 40 23.22 1.23 3.37
C GLN A 40 23.01 2.54 4.15
N ARG A 41 23.58 3.66 3.71
CA ARG A 41 23.37 4.98 4.32
C ARG A 41 21.96 5.49 4.03
N LEU A 42 21.51 5.37 2.78
CA LEU A 42 20.15 5.73 2.36
C LEU A 42 19.09 4.92 3.10
N SER A 43 19.29 3.61 3.25
CA SER A 43 18.35 2.76 3.99
C SER A 43 18.36 3.07 5.49
N SER A 44 19.51 3.48 6.05
CA SER A 44 19.61 3.88 7.46
C SER A 44 18.94 5.23 7.76
N ALA A 45 19.06 6.23 6.88
CA ALA A 45 18.40 7.52 7.02
C ALA A 45 16.87 7.35 6.95
N PHE A 46 16.40 6.52 6.03
CA PHE A 46 14.99 6.18 5.91
C PHE A 46 14.47 5.39 7.12
N ALA A 47 15.27 4.46 7.66
CA ALA A 47 14.90 3.71 8.86
C ALA A 47 14.83 4.59 10.12
N ARG A 48 15.64 5.65 10.20
CA ARG A 48 15.64 6.64 11.28
C ARG A 48 14.42 7.56 11.23
N LEU A 49 14.00 7.97 10.04
CA LEU A 49 12.73 8.69 9.83
C LEU A 49 11.52 7.86 10.31
N MET A 50 11.65 6.52 10.30
CA MET A 50 10.66 5.57 10.78
C MET A 50 10.84 5.15 12.27
N GLY A 51 11.74 5.81 13.01
CA GLY A 51 12.48 5.28 14.17
C GLY A 51 11.73 4.79 15.44
N ALA A 52 12.46 3.92 16.16
CA ALA A 52 12.44 3.62 17.60
C ALA A 52 11.20 2.96 18.24
N THR A 53 11.18 1.62 18.27
CA THR A 53 10.99 0.88 19.54
C THR A 53 11.84 -0.39 19.53
N SER A 54 12.58 -0.54 20.62
CA SER A 54 13.56 -1.57 20.94
C SER A 54 13.00 -3.01 20.99
N VAL A 55 13.94 -3.92 20.82
CA VAL A 55 13.84 -5.39 20.73
C VAL A 55 13.44 -6.03 22.07
N GLY A 56 12.68 -7.13 21.97
CA GLY A 56 12.53 -8.17 23.00
C GLY A 56 12.05 -9.45 22.33
N SER A 57 12.80 -10.53 22.50
CA SER A 57 12.71 -11.86 21.87
C SER A 57 11.84 -12.83 22.69
N GLU A 58 11.64 -14.03 22.11
CA GLU A 58 11.12 -15.30 22.69
C GLU A 58 9.59 -15.47 22.60
N ALA A 59 9.05 -16.36 21.75
CA ALA A 59 9.12 -17.83 21.71
C ALA A 59 8.54 -18.47 22.97
N ASP A 60 7.30 -18.98 22.90
CA ASP A 60 7.02 -20.41 23.14
C ASP A 60 5.58 -20.76 22.74
N SER A 61 5.39 -22.05 22.59
CA SER A 61 4.34 -22.82 21.98
C SER A 61 3.32 -23.28 23.03
N ASP A 62 2.19 -23.72 22.49
CA ASP A 62 1.32 -24.78 22.98
C ASP A 62 0.18 -24.51 23.96
N GLU A 63 -0.91 -25.18 23.57
CA GLU A 63 -1.90 -25.87 24.40
C GLU A 63 -3.15 -25.11 24.83
N ILE A 64 -4.29 -25.39 24.15
CA ILE A 64 -5.60 -25.52 24.83
C ILE A 64 -6.42 -26.65 24.20
N VAL A 65 -6.36 -27.80 24.88
CA VAL A 65 -7.46 -28.64 25.39
C VAL A 65 -8.82 -28.61 24.65
N THR A 66 -9.18 -29.78 24.10
CA THR A 66 -10.54 -30.20 23.75
C THR A 66 -11.30 -30.72 24.97
N SER A 67 -12.48 -30.17 25.26
CA SER A 67 -13.61 -30.84 25.95
C SER A 67 -14.88 -30.01 25.73
N GLU A 68 -15.80 -30.42 24.86
CA GLU A 68 -16.99 -31.22 25.19
C GLU A 68 -17.88 -30.62 26.27
N PHE A 69 -18.93 -29.91 25.85
CA PHE A 69 -20.30 -29.92 26.40
C PHE A 69 -21.18 -29.40 25.26
N GLY A 70 -22.36 -29.91 24.92
CA GLY A 70 -23.26 -30.88 25.51
C GLY A 70 -24.57 -30.62 24.77
N SER A 71 -25.14 -31.66 24.17
CA SER A 71 -26.34 -31.61 23.34
C SER A 71 -27.55 -31.01 24.07
N THR A 72 -28.27 -30.12 23.41
CA THR A 72 -29.74 -30.10 23.50
C THR A 72 -30.30 -29.86 22.09
N ASN A 73 -30.82 -30.94 21.52
CA ASN A 73 -31.74 -30.90 20.40
C ASN A 73 -33.02 -30.17 20.84
N SER A 74 -33.50 -29.25 20.02
CA SER A 74 -34.89 -28.81 20.02
C SER A 74 -35.30 -28.66 18.56
N ASP A 75 -36.42 -29.28 18.22
CA ASP A 75 -36.91 -29.58 16.88
C ASP A 75 -36.84 -28.46 15.83
N PRO A 76 -36.55 -28.79 14.56
CA PRO A 76 -36.66 -27.89 13.43
C PRO A 76 -38.10 -27.91 12.88
N SER A 77 -39.03 -27.23 13.55
CA SER A 77 -40.32 -26.92 12.92
C SER A 77 -40.22 -25.59 12.18
N SER A 78 -39.95 -25.73 10.89
CA SER A 78 -40.26 -24.82 9.79
C SER A 78 -41.27 -23.72 10.13
N SER A 79 -40.75 -22.52 10.43
CA SER A 79 -41.36 -21.28 9.94
C SER A 79 -40.29 -20.57 9.14
N ALA A 80 -40.54 -20.42 7.85
CA ALA A 80 -39.74 -19.60 6.96
C ALA A 80 -39.54 -18.21 7.59
N PRO A 81 -38.43 -17.50 7.33
CA PRO A 81 -38.29 -16.13 7.77
C PRO A 81 -39.48 -15.35 7.22
N HIS A 82 -40.36 -14.93 8.13
CA HIS A 82 -41.39 -13.97 7.82
C HIS A 82 -40.66 -12.72 7.33
N ASP A 83 -40.83 -12.40 6.04
CA ASP A 83 -40.43 -11.11 5.51
C ASP A 83 -40.95 -10.04 6.46
N ASP A 84 -40.02 -9.24 6.96
CA ASP A 84 -40.23 -8.21 7.96
C ASP A 84 -41.53 -7.46 7.70
N GLU A 85 -42.43 -7.54 8.69
CA GLU A 85 -43.59 -6.68 8.80
C GLU A 85 -43.06 -5.24 8.96
N TYR A 86 -42.85 -4.58 7.81
CA TYR A 86 -42.53 -3.16 7.72
C TYR A 86 -43.68 -2.40 8.38
N ASP A 87 -43.50 -2.01 9.64
CA ASP A 87 -44.41 -1.09 10.33
C ASP A 87 -44.08 0.35 9.91
N PRO A 88 -44.83 0.96 8.96
CA PRO A 88 -44.56 2.31 8.49
C PRO A 88 -44.77 3.38 9.57
N ARG A 89 -45.37 3.04 10.73
CA ARG A 89 -45.76 4.02 11.76
C ARG A 89 -44.63 4.38 12.71
N GLY A 90 -43.50 3.66 12.65
CA GLY A 90 -42.33 3.88 13.50
C GLY A 90 -41.13 4.56 12.81
N VAL A 91 -41.22 4.81 11.50
CA VAL A 91 -40.12 5.31 10.66
C VAL A 91 -40.15 6.83 10.61
N THR A 92 -39.27 7.47 11.39
CA THR A 92 -39.06 8.92 11.33
C THR A 92 -37.87 9.27 10.43
N PRO A 93 -37.81 10.48 9.84
CA PRO A 93 -36.65 10.93 9.07
C PRO A 93 -35.34 10.77 9.85
N ALA A 94 -35.37 11.04 11.16
CA ALA A 94 -34.23 10.85 12.07
C ALA A 94 -33.74 9.39 12.10
N LYS A 95 -34.64 8.40 12.24
CA LYS A 95 -34.27 6.98 12.24
C LYS A 95 -33.74 6.52 10.89
N VAL A 96 -34.28 7.05 9.79
CA VAL A 96 -33.77 6.76 8.45
C VAL A 96 -32.36 7.31 8.29
N ILE A 97 -32.11 8.56 8.70
CA ILE A 97 -30.78 9.17 8.68
C ILE A 97 -29.79 8.38 9.54
N GLU A 98 -30.18 8.03 10.76
CA GLU A 98 -29.38 7.19 11.66
C GLU A 98 -29.03 5.84 11.00
N GLY A 99 -30.01 5.16 10.42
CA GLY A 99 -29.80 3.89 9.71
C GLY A 99 -28.85 4.03 8.51
N LEU A 100 -29.01 5.09 7.71
CA LEU A 100 -28.12 5.38 6.58
C LEU A 100 -26.68 5.67 7.05
N LEU A 101 -26.52 6.44 8.13
CA LEU A 101 -25.21 6.75 8.71
C LEU A 101 -24.56 5.53 9.37
N PHE A 102 -25.36 4.62 9.92
CA PHE A 102 -24.91 3.36 10.49
C PHE A 102 -24.37 2.40 9.43
N VAL A 103 -25.09 2.23 8.32
CA VAL A 103 -24.64 1.42 7.18
C VAL A 103 -23.43 2.08 6.48
N GLY A 104 -23.45 3.41 6.38
CA GLY A 104 -22.42 4.18 5.69
C GLY A 104 -22.45 4.00 4.17
N SER A 105 -21.47 4.58 3.49
CA SER A 105 -21.33 4.43 2.04
C SER A 105 -20.47 3.20 1.68
N ARG A 106 -20.69 2.62 0.50
CA ARG A 106 -19.91 1.49 -0.04
C ARG A 106 -18.39 1.75 -0.06
N ASP A 107 -18.01 3.00 -0.32
CA ASP A 107 -16.60 3.41 -0.40
C ASP A 107 -16.02 3.83 0.97
N GLY A 108 -16.81 3.76 2.04
CA GLY A 108 -16.41 4.21 3.38
C GLY A 108 -16.20 5.72 3.48
N LYS A 109 -16.73 6.52 2.54
CA LYS A 109 -16.73 7.99 2.56
C LYS A 109 -17.87 8.53 3.43
N PRO A 110 -17.70 9.70 4.08
CA PRO A 110 -18.80 10.38 4.78
C PRO A 110 -19.99 10.67 3.85
N LEU A 111 -21.21 10.62 4.36
CA LEU A 111 -22.43 10.91 3.60
C LEU A 111 -22.75 12.41 3.68
N THR A 112 -22.90 13.06 2.53
CA THR A 112 -23.22 14.50 2.49
C THR A 112 -24.70 14.76 2.81
N SER A 113 -25.04 15.97 3.28
CA SER A 113 -26.43 16.37 3.57
C SER A 113 -27.34 16.16 2.34
N ARG A 114 -26.83 16.44 1.13
CA ARG A 114 -27.55 16.23 -0.13
C ARG A 114 -27.83 14.75 -0.40
N GLN A 115 -26.89 13.86 -0.10
CA GLN A 115 -27.09 12.41 -0.27
C GLN A 115 -28.12 11.87 0.72
N LEU A 116 -28.08 12.33 1.97
CA LEU A 116 -29.06 11.96 2.98
C LEU A 116 -30.46 12.49 2.64
N ALA A 117 -30.56 13.76 2.21
CA ALA A 117 -31.79 14.38 1.74
C ALA A 117 -32.40 13.61 0.57
N SER A 118 -31.58 13.17 -0.40
CA SER A 118 -32.06 12.42 -1.57
C SER A 118 -32.68 11.05 -1.25
N ALA A 119 -32.40 10.49 -0.06
CA ALA A 119 -32.97 9.24 0.42
C ALA A 119 -34.28 9.43 1.19
N LEU A 120 -34.64 10.68 1.51
CA LEU A 120 -35.85 11.06 2.22
C LEU A 120 -36.82 11.73 1.23
N ARG A 121 -38.12 11.64 1.49
CA ARG A 121 -39.12 12.45 0.77
C ARG A 121 -39.33 13.74 1.53
N ASP A 122 -39.40 14.85 0.80
CA ASP A 122 -39.75 16.17 1.32
C ASP A 122 -38.84 16.66 2.46
N VAL A 123 -37.54 16.33 2.40
CA VAL A 123 -36.53 16.82 3.35
C VAL A 123 -35.39 17.49 2.60
N ASP A 124 -35.10 18.74 2.94
CA ASP A 124 -34.01 19.51 2.35
C ASP A 124 -32.67 19.31 3.08
N ALA A 125 -31.58 19.70 2.42
CA ALA A 125 -30.23 19.55 2.97
C ALA A 125 -30.04 20.29 4.31
N GLU A 126 -30.70 21.45 4.50
CA GLU A 126 -30.66 22.21 5.75
C GLU A 126 -31.42 21.49 6.87
N GLU A 127 -32.57 20.89 6.55
CA GLU A 127 -33.37 20.11 7.51
C GLU A 127 -32.63 18.85 7.95
N VAL A 128 -31.86 18.22 7.07
CA VAL A 128 -30.97 17.11 7.45
C VAL A 128 -29.98 17.55 8.55
N GLU A 129 -29.40 18.74 8.44
CA GLU A 129 -28.47 19.23 9.47
C GLU A 129 -29.19 19.45 10.81
N GLN A 130 -30.39 20.03 10.78
CA GLN A 130 -31.23 20.20 11.98
C GLN A 130 -31.62 18.86 12.63
N ILE A 131 -31.96 17.86 11.82
CA ILE A 131 -32.29 16.51 12.30
C ILE A 131 -31.05 15.86 12.93
N ILE A 132 -29.87 16.03 12.33
CA ILE A 132 -28.60 15.52 12.88
C ILE A 132 -28.27 16.19 14.21
N ASP A 133 -28.49 17.50 14.34
CA ASP A 133 -28.29 18.22 15.59
C ASP A 133 -29.23 17.73 16.69
N ALA A 134 -30.51 17.49 16.35
CA ALA A 134 -31.48 16.90 17.26
C ALA A 134 -31.12 15.46 17.66
N LEU A 135 -30.63 14.64 16.73
CA LEU A 135 -30.12 13.29 17.01
C LEU A 135 -28.95 13.33 18.00
N ASN A 136 -27.97 14.19 17.75
CA ASN A 136 -26.82 14.37 18.64
C ASN A 136 -27.24 14.85 20.04
N ALA A 137 -28.26 15.70 20.15
CA ALA A 137 -28.83 16.13 21.42
C ALA A 137 -29.47 14.96 22.18
N SER A 138 -30.26 14.11 21.50
CA SER A 138 -30.83 12.88 22.09
C SER A 138 -29.74 11.93 22.55
N TYR A 139 -28.73 11.65 21.71
CA TYR A 139 -27.60 10.80 22.07
C TYR A 139 -26.83 11.31 23.29
N ALA A 140 -26.74 12.63 23.46
CA ALA A 140 -26.13 13.24 24.63
C ALA A 140 -26.98 13.05 25.89
N GLN A 141 -28.30 13.20 25.79
CA GLN A 141 -29.23 12.97 26.90
C GLN A 141 -29.22 11.50 27.35
N ASP A 142 -29.23 10.58 26.39
CA ASP A 142 -29.29 9.14 26.62
C ASP A 142 -27.91 8.51 26.93
N ASN A 143 -26.84 9.33 27.04
CA ASN A 143 -25.46 8.89 27.28
C ASN A 143 -24.97 7.79 26.31
N VAL A 144 -25.41 7.87 25.05
CA VAL A 144 -25.07 6.93 23.99
C VAL A 144 -23.57 7.04 23.66
N PRO A 145 -22.88 5.92 23.38
CA PRO A 145 -21.42 5.92 23.19
C PRO A 145 -20.95 6.45 21.83
N TYR A 146 -21.86 6.79 20.93
CA TYR A 146 -21.59 7.29 19.58
C TYR A 146 -22.23 8.67 19.33
N GLU A 147 -21.81 9.31 18.24
CA GLU A 147 -22.25 10.62 17.79
C GLU A 147 -22.18 10.69 16.26
N VAL A 148 -22.96 11.59 15.67
CA VAL A 148 -22.84 11.95 14.24
C VAL A 148 -21.87 13.11 14.12
N ALA A 149 -20.73 12.87 13.48
CA ALA A 149 -19.69 13.87 13.30
C ALA A 149 -19.59 14.35 11.85
N ARG A 150 -19.26 15.64 11.68
CA ARG A 150 -18.98 16.23 10.38
C ARG A 150 -17.52 15.99 10.00
N VAL A 151 -17.29 15.26 8.90
CA VAL A 151 -15.96 14.87 8.39
C VAL A 151 -15.92 15.08 6.89
N ASP A 152 -14.88 15.75 6.38
CA ASP A 152 -14.66 16.00 4.95
C ASP A 152 -15.88 16.57 4.19
N GLY A 153 -16.66 17.43 4.84
CA GLY A 153 -17.86 18.04 4.26
C GLY A 153 -19.09 17.12 4.22
N GLY A 154 -19.03 15.94 4.82
CA GLY A 154 -20.18 15.06 5.06
C GLY A 154 -20.31 14.65 6.53
N PHE A 155 -21.16 13.66 6.78
CA PHE A 155 -21.50 13.15 8.10
C PHE A 155 -21.16 11.66 8.21
N ARG A 156 -20.84 11.24 9.43
CA ARG A 156 -20.58 9.83 9.76
C ARG A 156 -20.93 9.55 11.21
N LEU A 157 -21.54 8.40 11.47
CA LEU A 157 -21.68 7.87 12.81
C LEU A 157 -20.32 7.38 13.34
N GLN A 158 -19.87 7.91 14.46
CA GLN A 158 -18.59 7.54 15.06
C GLN A 158 -18.70 7.36 16.57
N LEU A 159 -17.76 6.60 17.12
CA LEU A 159 -17.65 6.40 18.56
C LEU A 159 -17.11 7.67 19.23
N ARG A 160 -17.73 8.11 20.33
CA ARG A 160 -17.29 9.28 21.09
C ARG A 160 -15.84 9.11 21.58
N PRO A 161 -15.07 10.22 21.71
CA PRO A 161 -13.66 10.18 22.12
C PRO A 161 -13.38 9.36 23.38
N HIS A 162 -14.30 9.39 24.36
CA HIS A 162 -14.18 8.67 25.63
C HIS A 162 -14.05 7.14 25.47
N TYR A 163 -14.67 6.57 24.44
CA TYR A 163 -14.68 5.11 24.20
C TYR A 163 -13.62 4.66 23.16
N GLN A 164 -12.83 5.60 22.64
CA GLN A 164 -11.79 5.30 21.65
C GLN A 164 -10.72 4.35 22.18
N ARG A 165 -10.46 4.34 23.49
CA ARG A 165 -9.48 3.44 24.12
C ARG A 165 -9.90 1.97 23.99
N GLN A 166 -11.17 1.69 24.26
CA GLN A 166 -11.77 0.37 24.22
C GLN A 166 -11.85 -0.14 22.78
N ARG A 167 -12.21 0.73 21.83
CA ARG A 167 -12.14 0.42 20.39
C ARG A 167 -10.74 -0.04 19.98
N ARG A 168 -9.69 0.66 20.43
CA ARG A 168 -8.29 0.29 20.15
C ARG A 168 -7.85 -1.04 20.78
N GLN A 169 -8.45 -1.44 21.91
CA GLN A 169 -8.18 -2.74 22.53
C GLN A 169 -8.83 -3.87 21.72
N LEU A 170 -10.08 -3.69 21.29
CA LEU A 170 -10.84 -4.69 20.52
C LEU A 170 -10.35 -4.88 19.10
N GLN A 171 -9.97 -3.81 18.40
CA GLN A 171 -9.41 -3.92 17.04
C GLN A 171 -8.02 -4.58 17.02
N GLY A 172 -7.50 -4.94 18.20
CA GLY A 172 -6.08 -5.16 18.41
C GLY A 172 -5.30 -3.90 18.09
N ARG A 173 -4.01 -3.90 18.40
CA ARG A 173 -3.12 -3.05 17.61
C ARG A 173 -3.17 -3.64 16.20
N VAL A 174 -3.96 -3.06 15.30
CA VAL A 174 -3.61 -3.10 13.87
C VAL A 174 -2.29 -2.35 13.80
N ARG A 175 -1.20 -3.01 14.16
CA ARG A 175 0.14 -2.54 13.86
C ARG A 175 0.11 -2.46 12.35
N PRO A 176 0.22 -1.28 11.73
CA PRO A 176 0.48 -1.23 10.30
C PRO A 176 1.68 -2.13 10.11
N ALA A 177 1.50 -3.26 9.42
CA ALA A 177 2.50 -4.31 9.43
C ALA A 177 3.81 -3.66 8.93
N LYS A 178 4.77 -3.47 9.84
CA LYS A 178 5.98 -2.69 9.53
C LYS A 178 6.61 -3.32 8.30
N LEU A 179 6.93 -2.51 7.31
CA LEU A 179 7.68 -2.99 6.17
C LEU A 179 9.08 -3.35 6.68
N SER A 180 9.58 -4.53 6.29
CA SER A 180 10.98 -4.87 6.55
C SER A 180 11.89 -3.87 5.84
N ALA A 181 13.15 -3.76 6.30
CA ALA A 181 14.14 -2.93 5.62
C ALA A 181 14.25 -3.27 4.11
N GLN A 182 14.17 -4.57 3.78
CA GLN A 182 14.16 -5.01 2.38
C GLN A 182 12.92 -4.54 1.61
N ALA A 183 11.74 -4.56 2.25
CA ALA A 183 10.50 -4.09 1.61
C ALA A 183 10.50 -2.57 1.40
N ILE A 184 11.12 -1.83 2.33
CA ILE A 184 11.35 -0.40 2.20
C ILE A 184 12.29 -0.11 1.02
N GLU A 185 13.40 -0.83 0.88
CA GLU A 185 14.33 -0.61 -0.23
C GLU A 185 13.69 -0.87 -1.59
N VAL A 186 12.91 -1.96 -1.71
CA VAL A 186 12.16 -2.26 -2.93
C VAL A 186 11.11 -1.19 -3.20
N LEU A 187 10.37 -0.75 -2.18
CA LEU A 187 9.38 0.32 -2.32
C LEU A 187 10.03 1.64 -2.75
N ALA A 188 11.17 2.02 -2.17
CA ALA A 188 11.92 3.21 -2.54
C ALA A 188 12.44 3.12 -3.98
N THR A 189 12.96 1.96 -4.38
CA THR A 189 13.44 1.74 -5.76
C THR A 189 12.33 2.02 -6.78
N VAL A 190 11.12 1.52 -6.51
CA VAL A 190 9.94 1.78 -7.37
C VAL A 190 9.45 3.22 -7.26
N ALA A 191 9.50 3.83 -6.07
CA ALA A 191 9.07 5.22 -5.86
C ALA A 191 9.90 6.23 -6.66
N TYR A 192 11.24 6.06 -6.66
CA TYR A 192 12.17 6.89 -7.42
C TYR A 192 12.26 6.52 -8.91
N ARG A 193 11.86 5.30 -9.28
CA ARG A 193 11.82 4.84 -10.68
C ARG A 193 10.45 4.25 -10.98
N GLN A 194 9.49 5.14 -11.23
CA GLN A 194 8.15 4.75 -11.64
C GLN A 194 8.22 3.95 -12.95
N GLY A 195 7.42 2.88 -13.06
CA GLY A 195 7.37 2.06 -14.27
C GLY A 195 8.59 1.17 -14.46
N VAL A 196 9.08 0.56 -13.39
CA VAL A 196 10.16 -0.44 -13.44
C VAL A 196 9.61 -1.87 -13.49
N SER A 197 10.32 -2.76 -14.18
CA SER A 197 10.02 -4.19 -14.18
C SER A 197 10.60 -4.90 -12.95
N GLY A 198 10.05 -6.07 -12.63
CA GLY A 198 10.57 -6.89 -11.52
C GLY A 198 12.05 -7.28 -11.70
N SER A 199 12.46 -7.58 -12.92
CA SER A 199 13.87 -7.91 -13.23
C SER A 199 14.80 -6.71 -13.10
N GLN A 200 14.33 -5.50 -13.45
CA GLN A 200 15.10 -4.27 -13.24
C GLN A 200 15.29 -3.97 -11.75
N VAL A 201 14.25 -4.19 -10.93
CA VAL A 201 14.36 -4.05 -9.46
C VAL A 201 15.40 -5.04 -8.91
N ASP A 202 15.38 -6.29 -9.37
CA ASP A 202 16.34 -7.31 -8.94
C ASP A 202 17.78 -6.93 -9.31
N ALA A 203 17.99 -6.38 -10.50
CA ALA A 203 19.29 -5.91 -10.96
C ALA A 203 19.81 -4.71 -10.14
N LEU A 204 18.94 -3.77 -9.78
CA LEU A 204 19.32 -2.59 -9.00
C LEU A 204 19.66 -2.92 -7.54
N ARG A 205 18.99 -3.94 -6.99
CA ARG A 205 19.17 -4.35 -5.59
C ARG A 205 20.20 -5.47 -5.41
N GLY A 206 20.55 -6.18 -6.49
CA GLY A 206 21.45 -7.33 -6.46
C GLY A 206 20.83 -8.58 -5.83
N GLY A 207 19.51 -8.76 -5.93
CA GLY A 207 18.83 -9.91 -5.32
C GLY A 207 17.34 -10.03 -5.70
N ARG A 208 16.74 -11.20 -5.42
CA ARG A 208 15.35 -11.51 -5.78
C ARG A 208 14.35 -10.69 -4.96
N SER A 209 13.47 -9.95 -5.64
CA SER A 209 12.49 -9.03 -5.03
C SER A 209 11.04 -9.41 -5.33
N HIS A 210 10.79 -10.49 -6.06
CA HIS A 210 9.45 -10.89 -6.52
C HIS A 210 8.42 -11.05 -5.37
N ALA A 211 8.79 -11.74 -4.28
CA ALA A 211 7.91 -11.93 -3.13
C ALA A 211 7.57 -10.60 -2.43
N ILE A 212 8.54 -9.69 -2.36
CA ILE A 212 8.39 -8.37 -1.75
C ILE A 212 7.48 -7.49 -2.62
N LEU A 213 7.68 -7.49 -3.94
CA LEU A 213 6.82 -6.78 -4.89
C LEU A 213 5.37 -7.26 -4.78
N ALA A 214 5.14 -8.58 -4.77
CA ALA A 214 3.82 -9.16 -4.59
C ALA A 214 3.19 -8.74 -3.25
N GLN A 215 3.96 -8.72 -2.16
CA GLN A 215 3.50 -8.25 -0.85
C GLN A 215 3.11 -6.77 -0.88
N LEU A 216 3.91 -5.91 -1.51
CA LEU A 216 3.65 -4.46 -1.61
C LEU A 216 2.41 -4.17 -2.46
N VAL A 217 2.17 -4.96 -3.51
CA VAL A 217 0.93 -4.90 -4.32
C VAL A 217 -0.29 -5.34 -3.52
N ARG A 218 -0.23 -6.47 -2.80
CA ARG A 218 -1.33 -6.91 -1.90
C ARG A 218 -1.69 -5.86 -0.86
N ARG A 219 -0.69 -5.12 -0.38
CA ARG A 219 -0.87 -4.00 0.57
C ARG A 219 -1.34 -2.71 -0.10
N ARG A 220 -1.57 -2.70 -1.41
CA ARG A 220 -1.98 -1.53 -2.20
C ARG A 220 -0.99 -0.37 -2.11
N LEU A 221 0.29 -0.63 -1.83
CA LEU A 221 1.35 0.40 -1.87
C LEU A 221 1.93 0.52 -3.27
N LEU A 222 1.93 -0.58 -4.02
CA LEU A 222 2.26 -0.64 -5.43
C LEU A 222 1.04 -1.10 -6.25
N ARG A 223 1.00 -0.69 -7.51
CA ARG A 223 0.09 -1.15 -8.55
C ARG A 223 0.90 -1.70 -9.73
N ILE A 224 0.27 -2.56 -10.50
CA ILE A 224 0.86 -3.22 -11.66
C ILE A 224 0.21 -2.67 -12.93
N GLU A 225 1.00 -2.37 -13.94
CA GLU A 225 0.55 -2.17 -15.31
C GLU A 225 1.25 -3.18 -16.22
N ARG A 226 0.50 -3.74 -17.18
CA ARG A 226 1.10 -4.56 -18.24
C ARG A 226 1.76 -3.65 -19.27
N GLY A 227 2.87 -4.09 -19.84
CA GLY A 227 3.50 -3.42 -20.96
C GLY A 227 2.56 -3.29 -22.17
N GLY A 228 3.00 -2.51 -23.16
CA GLY A 228 2.28 -2.34 -24.42
C GLY A 228 2.04 -3.65 -25.18
N PRO A 229 1.22 -3.62 -26.24
CA PRO A 229 0.85 -4.82 -27.00
C PRO A 229 2.09 -5.58 -27.47
N GLY A 230 2.22 -6.85 -27.07
CA GLY A 230 3.36 -7.73 -27.37
C GLY A 230 4.42 -7.83 -26.28
N SER A 231 4.27 -7.13 -25.15
CA SER A 231 5.21 -7.21 -24.02
C SER A 231 4.59 -7.94 -22.82
N ASP A 232 5.19 -9.06 -22.42
CA ASP A 232 4.87 -9.76 -21.17
C ASP A 232 5.48 -9.05 -19.93
N ALA A 233 6.17 -7.92 -20.13
CA ALA A 233 6.81 -7.19 -19.04
C ALA A 233 5.77 -6.50 -18.16
N THR A 234 5.80 -6.84 -16.88
CA THR A 234 4.98 -6.25 -15.84
C THR A 234 5.72 -5.08 -15.20
N HIS A 235 5.12 -3.89 -15.18
CA HIS A 235 5.71 -2.68 -14.61
C HIS A 235 5.01 -2.30 -13.30
N TYR A 236 5.79 -1.77 -12.36
CA TYR A 236 5.32 -1.39 -11.02
C TYR A 236 5.32 0.12 -10.83
N PHE A 237 4.28 0.62 -10.17
CA PHE A 237 4.08 2.03 -9.85
C PHE A 237 3.60 2.19 -8.41
N THR A 238 3.88 3.33 -7.78
CA THR A 238 3.31 3.65 -6.46
C THR A 238 1.84 4.08 -6.56
N THR A 239 1.10 3.95 -5.46
CA THR A 239 -0.34 4.29 -5.38
C THR A 239 -0.60 5.55 -4.56
N ASP A 240 -1.85 6.00 -4.53
CA ASP A 240 -2.29 7.09 -3.64
C ASP A 240 -2.14 6.74 -2.16
N ARG A 241 -2.34 5.45 -1.82
CA ARG A 241 -2.13 4.94 -0.46
C ARG A 241 -0.69 5.11 -0.01
N PHE A 242 0.28 4.93 -0.91
CA PHE A 242 1.68 5.22 -0.62
C PHE A 242 1.88 6.69 -0.28
N ARG A 243 1.36 7.62 -1.10
CA ARG A 243 1.51 9.07 -0.86
C ARG A 243 0.90 9.50 0.48
N GLN A 244 -0.29 9.00 0.80
CA GLN A 244 -0.94 9.22 2.09
C GLN A 244 -0.12 8.70 3.27
N LEU A 245 0.53 7.55 3.11
CA LEU A 245 1.33 6.93 4.17
C LEU A 245 2.67 7.66 4.39
N VAL A 246 3.27 8.17 3.32
CA VAL A 246 4.52 8.95 3.37
C VAL A 246 4.28 10.42 3.76
N GLY A 247 3.05 10.92 3.57
CA GLY A 247 2.68 12.30 3.92
C GLY A 247 3.02 13.33 2.84
N ILE A 248 3.14 12.90 1.58
CA ILE A 248 3.47 13.75 0.42
C ILE A 248 2.26 13.94 -0.48
N ARG A 249 2.17 15.08 -1.16
CA ARG A 249 1.06 15.35 -2.10
C ARG A 249 1.38 14.84 -3.50
N SER A 250 2.63 15.03 -3.94
CA SER A 250 3.17 14.52 -5.22
C SER A 250 4.42 13.67 -4.99
N LEU A 251 4.78 12.84 -5.98
CA LEU A 251 6.05 12.12 -5.99
C LEU A 251 7.25 13.06 -6.14
N ASP A 252 7.04 14.29 -6.62
CA ASP A 252 8.10 15.31 -6.77
C ASP A 252 8.61 15.85 -5.43
N GLU A 253 7.85 15.62 -4.34
CA GLU A 253 8.23 15.96 -2.97
C GLU A 253 9.15 14.92 -2.34
N LEU A 254 9.44 13.82 -3.04
CA LEU A 254 10.44 12.86 -2.57
C LEU A 254 11.83 13.52 -2.56
N PRO A 255 12.64 13.30 -1.50
CA PRO A 255 13.99 13.84 -1.41
C PRO A 255 14.80 13.47 -2.65
N ARG A 256 15.37 14.46 -3.35
CA ARG A 256 16.18 14.13 -4.51
C ARG A 256 17.51 13.56 -4.04
N PRO A 257 18.17 12.72 -4.87
CA PRO A 257 19.52 12.23 -4.62
C PRO A 257 20.51 13.31 -4.18
N ALA A 258 20.36 14.54 -4.71
CA ALA A 258 21.21 15.69 -4.39
C ALA A 258 20.91 16.35 -3.03
N ASP A 259 19.70 16.19 -2.48
CA ASP A 259 19.26 16.85 -1.25
C ASP A 259 19.52 15.97 0.01
N LEU A 260 20.06 14.77 -0.18
CA LEU A 260 20.32 13.82 0.91
C LEU A 260 21.52 14.19 1.77
N ASP A 261 22.49 14.92 1.23
CA ASP A 261 23.66 15.39 1.98
C ASP A 261 23.26 16.42 3.05
N ASP A 262 22.24 17.24 2.78
CA ASP A 262 21.72 18.25 3.72
C ASP A 262 20.84 17.64 4.82
N LEU A 263 20.14 16.55 4.52
CA LEU A 263 19.30 15.83 5.48
C LEU A 263 20.13 15.00 6.48
N GLU A 264 21.28 14.47 6.07
CA GLU A 264 22.22 13.79 6.99
C GLU A 264 22.92 14.78 7.93
N ALA A 265 23.06 16.05 7.55
CA ALA A 265 23.66 17.09 8.39
C ALA A 265 22.70 17.66 9.45
N ALA A 266 21.38 17.50 9.25
CA ALA A 266 20.33 18.04 10.12
C ALA A 266 19.76 17.04 11.15
N ALA A 267 20.26 15.79 11.16
CA ALA A 267 19.77 14.67 11.99
C ALA A 267 20.82 14.18 13.00
#